data_AF-C2Y3Z9-F1
#
_entry.id   AF-C2Y3Z9-F1
#
_cell.length_a   1.000
_cell.length_b   1.000
_cell.length_c   1.000
_cell.angle_alpha   90.00
_cell.angle_beta   90.00
_cell.angle_gamma   90.00
#
_symmetry.space_group_name_H-M   'P 1'
#
loop_
_entity.id
_entity.type
_entity.pdbx_description
1 polymer ?
#
loop_
_entity_poly.entity_id
_entity_poly.type
_entity_poly.pdbx_seq_one_letter_code
_entity_poly.pdbx_strand_id
1 'polypeptide(L)'
;MVGGIFLLIMVLWKGKVVNNAQSWIFGIQPAEFLKLGTILVTARFFALRQERAKNIWSGSGKLLFFLAAIFFLIYKQPNLGSALLILGIGFSIFLCSGINVNLLIKRIIIGSIFWLPFLYFLIQFSLSEVQKTRITTILNPFVDAQGKGYQLVNSFIAIGSGGITGRGFGNSIQKTGYLPEPHTDFIMAIVSEELGFIGVFIVLVGVLTIVLRSLKIAQLCVDPFGSFIAIGIGCMIGMQSIVNLGGITGLFPLTGTPFPFVSFGGSSLMVNLIAIGILLNISIFNKIKFNNYNI
;
A
#
# COMPACT_ATOMS: atom_id res chain seq x y z
N MET A 1 -10.77 -6.11 -14.07
CA MET A 1 -9.38 -6.58 -14.03
C MET A 1 -8.69 -6.53 -15.39
N VAL A 2 -9.26 -7.16 -16.44
CA VAL A 2 -8.76 -7.02 -17.82
C VAL A 2 -8.63 -5.55 -18.24
N GLY A 3 -9.64 -4.72 -17.95
CA GLY A 3 -9.57 -3.27 -18.19
C GLY A 3 -8.47 -2.54 -17.38
N GLY A 4 -8.15 -2.98 -16.16
CA GLY A 4 -7.07 -2.39 -15.35
C GLY A 4 -5.67 -2.75 -15.86
N ILE A 5 -5.50 -4.00 -16.32
CA ILE A 5 -4.27 -4.47 -16.97
C ILE A 5 -4.09 -3.76 -18.32
N PHE A 6 -5.16 -3.61 -19.10
CA PHE A 6 -5.17 -2.84 -20.33
C PHE A 6 -4.76 -1.37 -20.10
N LEU A 7 -5.30 -0.74 -19.06
CA LEU A 7 -4.92 0.61 -18.67
C LEU A 7 -3.44 0.73 -18.27
N LEU A 8 -2.86 -0.25 -17.53
CA LEU A 8 -1.41 -0.25 -17.28
C LEU A 8 -0.59 -0.36 -18.56
N ILE A 9 -1.01 -1.19 -19.50
CA ILE A 9 -0.33 -1.34 -20.79
C ILE A 9 -0.41 -0.02 -21.56
N MET A 10 -1.55 0.66 -21.55
CA MET A 10 -1.69 1.99 -22.15
C MET A 10 -0.82 3.05 -21.48
N VAL A 11 -0.65 3.00 -20.16
CA VAL A 11 0.23 3.93 -19.42
C VAL A 11 1.69 3.80 -19.88
N LEU A 12 2.16 2.59 -20.20
CA LEU A 12 3.52 2.39 -20.72
C LEU A 12 3.74 3.08 -22.09
N TRP A 13 2.68 3.35 -22.85
CA TRP A 13 2.77 3.94 -24.19
C TRP A 13 2.40 5.43 -24.22
N LYS A 14 1.41 5.85 -23.42
CA LYS A 14 0.84 7.21 -23.43
C LYS A 14 0.82 7.88 -22.05
N GLY A 15 1.45 7.29 -21.04
CA GLY A 15 1.44 7.84 -19.69
C GLY A 15 2.25 9.14 -19.61
N LYS A 16 1.79 10.07 -18.77
CA LYS A 16 2.52 11.29 -18.41
C LYS A 16 3.57 10.94 -17.35
N VAL A 17 4.78 11.48 -17.49
CA VAL A 17 5.85 11.36 -16.49
C VAL A 17 5.59 12.38 -15.38
N VAL A 18 5.42 11.91 -14.15
CA VAL A 18 5.30 12.72 -12.93
C VAL A 18 6.26 12.15 -11.89
N ASN A 19 7.10 12.99 -11.27
CA ASN A 19 8.11 12.57 -10.28
C ASN A 19 9.00 11.40 -10.75
N ASN A 20 9.47 11.44 -12.01
CA ASN A 20 10.28 10.41 -12.68
C ASN A 20 9.60 9.05 -12.88
N ALA A 21 8.26 8.96 -12.73
CA ALA A 21 7.48 7.76 -13.02
C ALA A 21 6.42 8.03 -14.09
N GLN A 22 6.36 7.17 -15.12
CA GLN A 22 5.32 7.21 -16.14
C GLN A 22 4.11 6.42 -15.65
N SER A 23 3.26 7.03 -14.82
CA SER A 23 2.21 6.33 -14.06
C SER A 23 0.80 6.90 -14.20
N TRP A 24 0.63 8.03 -14.90
CA TRP A 24 -0.63 8.76 -15.00
C TRP A 24 -1.20 8.74 -16.42
N ILE A 25 -2.50 8.48 -16.57
CA ILE A 25 -3.22 8.60 -17.84
C ILE A 25 -4.57 9.29 -17.61
N PHE A 26 -4.86 10.35 -18.36
CA PHE A 26 -6.08 11.17 -18.19
C PHE A 26 -6.32 11.67 -16.74
N GLY A 27 -5.26 11.95 -15.99
CA GLY A 27 -5.37 12.37 -14.58
C GLY A 27 -5.71 11.24 -13.59
N ILE A 28 -5.79 10.00 -14.08
CA ILE A 28 -6.03 8.81 -13.27
C ILE A 28 -4.73 8.00 -13.15
N GLN A 29 -4.50 7.42 -11.99
CA GLN A 29 -3.39 6.48 -11.74
C GLN A 29 -3.93 5.04 -11.71
N PRO A 30 -3.75 4.24 -12.78
CA PRO A 30 -4.34 2.89 -12.86
C PRO A 30 -3.83 1.92 -11.79
N ALA A 31 -2.60 2.14 -11.28
CA ALA A 31 -2.03 1.35 -10.20
C ALA A 31 -2.88 1.40 -8.91
N GLU A 32 -3.57 2.52 -8.64
CA GLU A 32 -4.48 2.65 -7.50
C GLU A 32 -5.64 1.65 -7.61
N PHE A 33 -6.28 1.58 -8.78
CA PHE A 33 -7.41 0.68 -9.04
C PHE A 33 -7.00 -0.79 -9.05
N LEU A 34 -5.76 -1.08 -9.43
CA LEU A 34 -5.25 -2.44 -9.43
C LEU A 34 -5.01 -3.01 -8.05
N LYS A 35 -4.81 -2.18 -7.01
CA LYS A 35 -4.78 -2.65 -5.63
C LYS A 35 -6.11 -3.33 -5.27
N LEU A 36 -7.24 -2.66 -5.52
CA LEU A 36 -8.57 -3.25 -5.36
C LEU A 36 -8.81 -4.45 -6.29
N GLY A 37 -8.43 -4.34 -7.56
CA GLY A 37 -8.57 -5.47 -8.49
C GLY A 37 -7.82 -6.70 -7.99
N THR A 38 -6.63 -6.51 -7.41
CA THR A 38 -5.77 -7.59 -6.91
C THR A 38 -6.46 -8.27 -5.74
N ILE A 39 -7.01 -7.50 -4.81
CA ILE A 39 -7.82 -8.01 -3.70
C ILE A 39 -8.95 -8.90 -4.22
N LEU A 40 -9.72 -8.44 -5.23
CA LEU A 40 -10.84 -9.22 -5.76
C LEU A 40 -10.39 -10.55 -6.39
N VAL A 41 -9.29 -10.54 -7.16
CA VAL A 41 -8.79 -11.76 -7.82
C VAL A 41 -8.18 -12.74 -6.82
N THR A 42 -7.34 -12.26 -5.90
CA THR A 42 -6.73 -13.11 -4.87
C THR A 42 -7.80 -13.66 -3.93
N ALA A 43 -8.75 -12.84 -3.50
CA ALA A 43 -9.89 -13.27 -2.69
C ALA A 43 -10.69 -14.35 -3.38
N ARG A 44 -11.07 -14.18 -4.67
CA ARG A 44 -11.84 -15.20 -5.39
C ARG A 44 -11.06 -16.49 -5.55
N PHE A 45 -9.76 -16.40 -5.80
CA PHE A 45 -8.88 -17.54 -5.95
C PHE A 45 -8.79 -18.40 -4.68
N PHE A 46 -8.66 -17.78 -3.51
CA PHE A 46 -8.60 -18.51 -2.23
C PHE A 46 -9.98 -18.95 -1.75
N ALA A 47 -11.02 -18.14 -1.93
CA ALA A 47 -12.40 -18.52 -1.62
C ALA A 47 -12.82 -19.81 -2.34
N LEU A 48 -12.57 -19.90 -3.65
CA LEU A 48 -12.88 -21.11 -4.44
C LEU A 48 -12.13 -22.37 -3.97
N ARG A 49 -10.98 -22.23 -3.31
CA ARG A 49 -10.22 -23.37 -2.77
C ARG A 49 -10.79 -23.82 -1.43
N GLN A 50 -11.15 -22.85 -0.59
CA GLN A 50 -11.81 -23.12 0.68
C GLN A 50 -13.18 -23.78 0.44
N GLU A 51 -13.98 -23.27 -0.50
CA GLU A 51 -15.28 -23.85 -0.88
C GLU A 51 -15.16 -25.28 -1.43
N ARG A 52 -14.11 -25.55 -2.22
CA ARG A 52 -13.90 -26.86 -2.86
C ARG A 52 -13.03 -27.82 -2.03
N ALA A 53 -12.70 -27.46 -0.79
CA ALA A 53 -11.77 -28.19 0.09
C ALA A 53 -10.46 -28.60 -0.61
N LYS A 54 -9.96 -27.78 -1.54
CA LYS A 54 -8.73 -28.05 -2.29
C LYS A 54 -7.54 -27.57 -1.49
N ASN A 55 -6.41 -28.27 -1.62
CA ASN A 55 -5.13 -27.82 -1.10
C ASN A 55 -4.84 -26.39 -1.54
N ILE A 56 -4.47 -25.54 -0.58
CA ILE A 56 -4.20 -24.10 -0.79
C ILE A 56 -3.11 -23.88 -1.86
N TRP A 57 -2.18 -24.82 -1.99
CA TRP A 57 -1.07 -24.82 -2.94
C TRP A 57 -1.45 -25.27 -4.36
N SER A 58 -2.55 -26.00 -4.53
CA SER A 58 -2.97 -26.52 -5.83
C SER A 58 -3.30 -25.35 -6.75
N GLY A 59 -2.54 -25.14 -7.83
CA GLY A 59 -2.75 -24.04 -8.78
C GLY A 59 -2.28 -22.66 -8.32
N SER A 60 -1.57 -22.54 -7.19
CA SER A 60 -0.96 -21.27 -6.72
C SER A 60 0.05 -20.70 -7.70
N GLY A 61 0.64 -21.53 -8.57
CA GLY A 61 1.46 -21.06 -9.69
C GLY A 61 0.74 -20.07 -10.60
N LYS A 62 -0.56 -20.25 -10.86
CA LYS A 62 -1.35 -19.31 -11.69
C LYS A 62 -1.54 -17.96 -11.00
N LEU A 63 -1.78 -17.96 -9.69
CA LEU A 63 -1.91 -16.73 -8.91
C LEU A 63 -0.57 -16.01 -8.77
N LEU A 64 0.50 -16.75 -8.49
CA LEU A 64 1.86 -16.20 -8.42
C LEU A 64 2.29 -15.60 -9.75
N PHE A 65 2.03 -16.29 -10.86
CA PHE A 65 2.29 -15.75 -12.19
C PHE A 65 1.51 -14.45 -12.45
N PHE A 66 0.22 -14.41 -12.05
CA PHE A 66 -0.61 -13.22 -12.18
C PHE A 66 -0.07 -12.03 -11.36
N LEU A 67 0.27 -12.25 -10.09
CA LEU A 67 0.86 -11.22 -9.23
C LEU A 67 2.23 -10.76 -9.76
N ALA A 68 3.06 -11.69 -10.22
CA ALA A 68 4.36 -11.39 -10.82
C ALA A 68 4.23 -10.58 -12.12
N ALA A 69 3.23 -10.88 -12.96
CA ALA A 69 2.97 -10.14 -14.18
C ALA A 69 2.54 -8.69 -13.88
N ILE A 70 1.65 -8.47 -12.92
CA ILE A 70 1.26 -7.12 -12.49
C ILE A 70 2.46 -6.38 -11.90
N PHE A 71 3.22 -7.04 -11.03
CA PHE A 71 4.44 -6.48 -10.46
C PHE A 71 5.41 -6.01 -11.55
N PHE A 72 5.69 -6.88 -12.53
CA PHE A 72 6.61 -6.56 -13.63
C PHE A 72 6.12 -5.40 -14.51
N LEU A 73 4.82 -5.31 -14.78
CA LEU A 73 4.24 -4.18 -15.53
C LEU A 73 4.41 -2.86 -14.80
N ILE A 74 4.18 -2.83 -13.48
CA ILE A 74 4.32 -1.61 -12.67
C ILE A 74 5.81 -1.28 -12.42
N TYR A 75 6.64 -2.31 -12.28
CA TYR A 75 8.08 -2.16 -12.19
C TYR A 75 8.66 -1.43 -13.42
N LYS A 76 8.14 -1.72 -14.62
CA LYS A 76 8.47 -0.99 -15.85
C LYS A 76 7.99 0.47 -15.87
N GLN A 77 7.09 0.88 -14.98
CA GLN A 77 6.58 2.27 -14.82
C GLN A 77 7.38 3.08 -13.77
N PRO A 78 8.64 2.73 -13.55
CA PRO A 78 9.44 3.01 -12.35
C PRO A 78 8.75 3.14 -10.97
N ASN A 79 7.56 2.56 -10.76
CA ASN A 79 6.78 2.76 -9.53
C ASN A 79 6.88 1.57 -8.56
N LEU A 80 8.05 1.42 -7.92
CA LEU A 80 8.32 0.33 -6.99
C LEU A 80 7.37 0.29 -5.79
N GLY A 81 6.99 1.46 -5.27
CA GLY A 81 6.13 1.56 -4.10
C GLY A 81 4.77 0.88 -4.30
N SER A 82 4.12 1.21 -5.42
CA SER A 82 2.83 0.61 -5.77
C SER A 82 2.96 -0.88 -6.07
N ALA A 83 4.06 -1.28 -6.73
CA ALA A 83 4.32 -2.69 -7.04
C ALA A 83 4.50 -3.54 -5.76
N LEU A 84 5.29 -3.05 -4.80
CA LEU A 84 5.50 -3.71 -3.51
C LEU A 84 4.22 -3.75 -2.67
N LEU A 85 3.41 -2.69 -2.67
CA LEU A 85 2.12 -2.68 -1.98
C LEU A 85 1.17 -3.74 -2.55
N ILE A 86 1.08 -3.89 -3.88
CA ILE A 86 0.23 -4.91 -4.50
C ILE A 86 0.68 -6.32 -4.12
N LEU A 87 2.00 -6.58 -4.11
CA LEU A 87 2.54 -7.86 -3.64
C LEU A 87 2.23 -8.08 -2.16
N GLY A 88 2.41 -7.07 -1.32
CA GLY A 88 2.11 -7.12 0.12
C GLY A 88 0.64 -7.46 0.39
N ILE A 89 -0.28 -6.84 -0.34
CA ILE A 89 -1.73 -7.10 -0.25
C ILE A 89 -2.06 -8.53 -0.70
N GLY A 90 -1.48 -9.00 -1.81
CA GLY A 90 -1.66 -10.38 -2.25
C GLY A 90 -1.13 -11.40 -1.24
N PHE A 91 0.03 -11.09 -0.65
CA PHE A 91 0.68 -11.92 0.36
C PHE A 91 -0.11 -11.93 1.68
N SER A 92 -0.69 -10.81 2.12
CA SER A 92 -1.49 -10.77 3.34
C SER A 92 -2.74 -11.65 3.23
N ILE A 93 -3.44 -11.61 2.09
CA ILE A 93 -4.58 -12.49 1.82
C ILE A 93 -4.13 -13.96 1.78
N PHE A 94 -2.98 -14.25 1.18
CA PHE A 94 -2.39 -15.59 1.18
C PHE A 94 -2.09 -16.11 2.59
N LEU A 95 -1.51 -15.29 3.47
CA LEU A 95 -1.28 -15.65 4.86
C LEU A 95 -2.58 -15.97 5.61
N CYS A 96 -3.65 -15.22 5.33
CA CYS A 96 -4.96 -15.45 5.91
C CYS A 96 -5.73 -16.63 5.29
N SER A 97 -5.21 -17.27 4.25
CA SER A 97 -5.92 -18.36 3.53
C SER A 97 -5.93 -19.72 4.26
N GLY A 98 -5.44 -19.78 5.51
CA GLY A 98 -5.41 -21.01 6.32
C GLY A 98 -4.13 -21.83 6.14
N ILE A 99 -3.04 -21.22 5.70
CA ILE A 99 -1.75 -21.91 5.53
C ILE A 99 -1.11 -22.17 6.88
N ASN A 100 -0.50 -23.34 7.02
CA ASN A 100 0.32 -23.65 8.18
C ASN A 100 1.57 -22.74 8.18
N VAL A 101 1.54 -21.69 9.00
CA VAL A 101 2.56 -20.63 9.07
C VAL A 101 3.94 -21.21 9.40
N ASN A 102 4.02 -22.26 10.22
CA ASN A 102 5.28 -22.93 10.55
C ASN A 102 5.91 -23.58 9.31
N LEU A 103 5.08 -24.17 8.45
CA LEU A 103 5.53 -24.81 7.21
C LEU A 103 5.93 -23.75 6.17
N LEU A 104 5.24 -22.61 6.15
CA LEU A 104 5.61 -21.45 5.33
C LEU A 104 6.96 -20.85 5.77
N ILE A 105 7.18 -20.64 7.06
CA ILE A 105 8.46 -20.13 7.60
C ILE A 105 9.60 -21.09 7.23
N LYS A 106 9.43 -22.40 7.43
CA LYS A 106 10.45 -23.39 7.02
C LYS A 106 10.77 -23.30 5.52
N ARG A 107 9.76 -23.12 4.67
CA ARG A 107 9.96 -22.95 3.22
C ARG A 107 10.63 -21.63 2.85
N ILE A 108 10.34 -20.54 3.56
CA ILE A 108 11.02 -19.25 3.37
C ILE A 108 12.49 -19.36 3.77
N ILE A 109 12.80 -20.02 4.89
CA ILE A 109 14.17 -20.24 5.35
C ILE A 109 14.95 -21.11 4.35
N ILE A 110 14.36 -22.19 3.85
CA ILE A 110 15.01 -23.03 2.83
C ILE A 110 15.15 -22.27 1.50
N GLY A 111 14.14 -21.48 1.14
CA GLY A 111 14.14 -20.67 -0.08
C GLY A 111 15.08 -19.47 -0.03
N SER A 112 15.43 -18.97 1.17
CA SER A 112 16.30 -17.80 1.34
C SER A 112 17.70 -18.03 0.77
N ILE A 113 18.17 -19.28 0.76
CA ILE A 113 19.43 -19.72 0.13
C ILE A 113 19.48 -19.32 -1.37
N PHE A 114 18.33 -19.37 -2.04
CA PHE A 114 18.21 -18.95 -3.44
C PHE A 114 17.72 -17.50 -3.59
N TRP A 115 16.80 -17.05 -2.73
CA TRP A 115 16.17 -15.74 -2.83
C TRP A 115 17.08 -14.58 -2.40
N LEU A 116 17.95 -14.76 -1.40
CA LEU A 116 18.89 -13.73 -0.95
C LEU A 116 19.91 -13.33 -2.02
N PRO A 117 20.65 -14.26 -2.66
CA PRO A 117 21.54 -13.91 -3.76
C PRO A 117 20.80 -13.37 -4.98
N PHE A 118 19.59 -13.86 -5.27
CA PHE A 118 18.75 -13.33 -6.34
C PHE A 118 18.28 -11.89 -6.07
N LEU A 119 17.87 -11.58 -4.84
CA LEU A 119 17.52 -10.22 -4.40
C LEU A 119 18.73 -9.28 -4.45
N TYR A 120 19.90 -9.74 -4.00
CA TYR A 120 21.14 -8.97 -4.09
C TYR A 120 21.48 -8.64 -5.55
N PHE A 121 21.38 -9.61 -6.46
CA PHE A 121 21.58 -9.42 -7.89
C PHE A 121 20.58 -8.42 -8.48
N LEU A 122 19.28 -8.54 -8.14
CA LEU A 122 18.23 -7.62 -8.58
C LEU A 122 18.49 -6.18 -8.12
N ILE A 123 18.91 -6.00 -6.87
CA ILE A 123 19.22 -4.69 -6.29
C ILE A 123 20.40 -4.04 -7.00
N GLN A 124 21.46 -4.81 -7.29
CA GLN A 124 22.67 -4.29 -7.93
C GLN A 124 22.46 -3.96 -9.41
N PHE A 125 21.81 -4.85 -10.17
CA PHE A 125 21.78 -4.78 -11.63
C PHE A 125 20.48 -4.26 -12.23
N SER A 126 19.38 -4.20 -11.46
CA SER A 126 18.06 -3.87 -12.00
C SER A 126 17.50 -2.54 -11.48
N LEU A 127 17.94 -2.06 -10.31
CA LEU A 127 17.45 -0.77 -9.81
C LEU A 127 17.95 0.40 -10.66
N SER A 128 17.02 1.28 -11.05
CA SER A 128 17.37 2.55 -11.69
C SER A 128 18.18 3.44 -10.75
N GLU A 129 18.96 4.37 -11.32
CA GLU A 129 19.76 5.35 -10.55
C GLU A 129 18.91 6.15 -9.53
N VAL A 130 17.65 6.43 -9.86
CA VAL A 130 16.68 7.09 -8.97
C VAL A 130 16.35 6.21 -7.76
N GLN A 131 16.15 4.91 -7.97
CA GLN A 131 15.79 3.96 -6.91
C GLN A 131 16.98 3.69 -5.99
N LYS A 132 18.19 3.54 -6.56
CA LYS A 132 19.43 3.42 -5.78
C LYS A 132 19.66 4.66 -4.92
N THR A 133 19.45 5.85 -5.51
CA THR A 133 19.51 7.12 -4.79
C THR A 133 18.52 7.16 -3.62
N ARG A 134 17.26 6.74 -3.80
CA ARG A 134 16.29 6.71 -2.70
C ARG A 134 16.71 5.80 -1.55
N ILE A 135 17.39 4.68 -1.83
CA ILE A 135 17.89 3.77 -0.79
C ILE A 135 19.08 4.39 -0.05
N THR A 136 20.04 4.97 -0.77
CA THR A 136 21.24 5.57 -0.15
C THR A 136 20.90 6.84 0.63
N THR A 137 19.92 7.62 0.14
CA THR A 137 19.43 8.83 0.83
C THR A 137 18.80 8.51 2.18
N ILE A 138 18.18 7.34 2.40
CA ILE A 138 17.67 6.97 3.73
C ILE A 138 18.80 6.78 4.73
N LEU A 139 19.89 6.12 4.29
CA LEU A 139 21.02 5.80 5.16
C LEU A 139 21.72 7.07 5.63
N ASN A 140 21.81 8.09 4.76
CA ASN A 140 22.44 9.35 5.12
C ASN A 140 21.82 10.54 4.36
N PRO A 141 20.65 11.04 4.79
CA PRO A 141 19.92 12.07 4.06
C PRO A 141 20.60 13.44 4.10
N PHE A 142 21.42 13.67 5.12
CA PHE A 142 22.09 14.95 5.34
C PHE A 142 23.34 15.16 4.47
N VAL A 143 23.83 14.11 3.79
CA VAL A 143 24.98 14.22 2.85
C VAL A 143 24.66 15.14 1.69
N ASP A 144 23.42 15.13 1.21
CA ASP A 144 22.93 16.01 0.16
C ASP A 144 21.55 16.57 0.56
N ALA A 145 21.56 17.42 1.59
CA ALA A 145 20.35 18.00 2.18
C ALA A 145 19.62 18.99 1.24
N GLN A 146 20.28 19.51 0.20
CA GLN A 146 19.68 20.44 -0.77
C GLN A 146 19.29 19.78 -2.09
N GLY A 147 19.86 18.62 -2.41
CA GLY A 147 19.50 17.83 -3.59
C GLY A 147 18.65 16.61 -3.22
N LYS A 148 19.27 15.43 -3.26
CA LYS A 148 18.59 14.14 -3.17
C LYS A 148 17.90 13.89 -1.83
N GLY A 149 18.45 14.41 -0.74
CA GLY A 149 17.92 14.31 0.62
C GLY A 149 16.90 15.38 1.00
N TYR A 150 16.70 16.39 0.16
CA TYR A 150 15.90 17.59 0.48
C TYR A 150 14.51 17.28 1.03
N GLN A 151 13.76 16.41 0.34
CA GLN A 151 12.42 16.04 0.76
C GLN A 151 12.39 15.34 2.14
N LEU A 152 13.35 14.44 2.38
CA LEU A 152 13.41 13.68 3.64
C LEU A 152 13.91 14.55 4.80
N VAL A 153 14.90 15.40 4.57
CA VAL A 153 15.41 16.35 5.58
C VAL A 153 14.32 17.35 5.99
N ASN A 154 13.60 17.94 5.03
CA ASN A 154 12.53 18.88 5.35
C ASN A 154 11.33 18.19 6.04
N SER A 155 11.09 16.91 5.74
CA SER A 155 10.14 16.09 6.52
C SER A 155 10.57 15.95 7.98
N PHE A 156 11.85 15.71 8.26
CA PHE A 156 12.35 15.65 9.64
C PHE A 156 12.24 16.99 10.35
N ILE A 157 12.52 18.10 9.66
CA ILE A 157 12.34 19.44 10.22
C ILE A 157 10.86 19.69 10.54
N ALA A 158 9.93 19.31 9.64
CA ALA A 158 8.49 19.42 9.88
C ALA A 158 8.09 18.68 11.17
N ILE A 159 8.46 17.40 11.25
CA ILE A 159 8.13 16.51 12.37
C ILE A 159 8.73 17.04 13.68
N GLY A 160 10.02 17.38 13.67
CA GLY A 160 10.73 17.90 14.85
C GLY A 160 10.17 19.23 15.33
N SER A 161 9.71 20.08 14.42
CA SER A 161 9.21 21.41 14.75
C SER A 161 7.79 21.45 15.31
N GLY A 162 7.01 20.38 15.11
CA GLY A 162 5.65 20.27 15.61
C GLY A 162 5.54 19.94 17.09
N GLY A 163 6.54 19.27 17.69
CA GLY A 163 6.48 18.88 19.10
C GLY A 163 5.20 18.11 19.46
N ILE A 164 4.63 18.34 20.65
CA ILE A 164 3.43 17.62 21.12
C ILE A 164 2.14 18.20 20.52
N THR A 165 2.00 19.52 20.51
CA THR A 165 0.75 20.23 20.17
C THR A 165 0.73 20.86 18.79
N GLY A 166 1.85 20.90 18.10
CA GLY A 166 1.98 21.54 16.79
C GLY A 166 2.21 23.05 16.87
N ARG A 167 2.41 23.64 15.69
CA ARG A 167 2.53 25.09 15.48
C ARG A 167 1.18 25.81 15.32
N GLY A 168 0.09 25.05 15.29
CA GLY A 168 -1.26 25.55 15.02
C GLY A 168 -1.68 25.23 13.58
N PHE A 169 -2.97 24.93 13.42
CA PHE A 169 -3.55 24.59 12.13
C PHE A 169 -3.34 25.72 11.12
N GLY A 170 -2.87 25.38 9.92
CA GLY A 170 -2.58 26.38 8.91
C GLY A 170 -1.22 27.07 9.03
N ASN A 171 -0.46 26.87 10.12
CA ASN A 171 0.80 27.57 10.38
C ASN A 171 2.06 26.75 10.07
N SER A 172 1.96 25.70 9.23
CA SER A 172 3.16 24.99 8.76
C SER A 172 4.04 25.93 7.94
N ILE A 173 5.34 25.92 8.25
CA ILE A 173 6.37 26.61 7.46
C ILE A 173 6.77 25.71 6.29
N GLN A 174 6.83 24.39 6.49
CA GLN A 174 7.32 23.49 5.44
C GLN A 174 6.44 23.48 4.18
N LYS A 175 5.13 23.71 4.34
CA LYS A 175 4.20 23.81 3.20
C LYS A 175 4.36 25.07 2.35
N THR A 176 5.09 26.11 2.80
CA THR A 176 5.22 27.39 2.05
C THR A 176 6.27 27.36 0.94
N GLY A 177 6.76 26.16 0.58
CA GLY A 177 7.70 25.96 -0.52
C GLY A 177 8.95 25.16 -0.17
N TYR A 178 9.16 24.82 1.10
CA TYR A 178 10.32 24.01 1.53
C TYR A 178 10.12 22.52 1.31
N LEU A 179 8.89 22.03 1.38
CA LEU A 179 8.57 20.63 1.12
C LEU A 179 7.83 20.53 -0.22
N PRO A 180 8.42 19.89 -1.25
CA PRO A 180 7.76 19.64 -2.52
C PRO A 180 6.56 18.69 -2.32
N GLU A 181 5.48 18.93 -3.05
CA GLU A 181 4.25 18.10 -2.99
C GLU A 181 3.72 17.83 -1.56
N PRO A 182 3.68 18.83 -0.67
CA PRO A 182 3.44 18.64 0.76
C PRO A 182 2.02 18.15 1.07
N HIS A 183 1.12 18.27 0.10
CA HIS A 183 -0.28 17.90 0.19
C HIS A 183 -0.54 16.44 -0.23
N THR A 184 0.45 15.76 -0.85
CA THR A 184 0.30 14.40 -1.36
C THR A 184 0.98 13.38 -0.45
N ASP A 185 2.14 12.86 -0.80
CA ASP A 185 2.91 11.84 -0.06
C ASP A 185 3.51 12.36 1.26
N PHE A 186 3.72 13.67 1.40
CA PHE A 186 4.25 14.29 2.62
C PHE A 186 3.19 14.93 3.56
N ILE A 187 1.90 14.71 3.31
CA ILE A 187 0.84 15.35 4.13
C ILE A 187 1.00 15.08 5.63
N MET A 188 1.46 13.89 6.00
CA MET A 188 1.64 13.52 7.40
C MET A 188 2.80 14.26 8.08
N ALA A 189 3.79 14.75 7.31
CA ALA A 189 4.84 15.63 7.83
C ALA A 189 4.24 17.01 8.18
N ILE A 190 3.32 17.52 7.34
CA ILE A 190 2.60 18.76 7.59
C ILE A 190 1.63 18.62 8.77
N VAL A 191 0.88 17.51 8.84
CA VAL A 191 0.02 17.21 10.00
C VAL A 191 0.85 17.16 11.28
N SER A 192 2.04 16.56 11.23
CA SER A 192 2.96 16.55 12.37
C SER A 192 3.44 17.94 12.75
N GLU A 193 3.73 18.82 11.79
CA GLU A 193 4.16 20.19 12.08
C GLU A 193 3.02 21.05 12.66
N GLU A 194 1.83 20.99 12.07
CA GLU A 194 0.69 21.86 12.43
C GLU A 194 -0.02 21.41 13.71
N LEU A 195 -0.21 20.10 13.89
CA LEU A 195 -1.00 19.51 14.97
C LEU A 195 -0.15 18.71 15.98
N GLY A 196 1.15 18.58 15.74
CA GLY A 196 2.07 17.87 16.62
C GLY A 196 1.80 16.37 16.70
N PHE A 197 2.39 15.75 17.72
CA PHE A 197 2.16 14.35 18.04
C PHE A 197 0.68 14.01 18.22
N ILE A 198 -0.11 14.89 18.85
CA ILE A 198 -1.54 14.65 19.11
C ILE A 198 -2.31 14.48 17.79
N GLY A 199 -2.07 15.35 16.81
CA GLY A 199 -2.72 15.24 15.50
C GLY A 199 -2.37 13.96 14.77
N VAL A 200 -1.08 13.61 14.75
CA VAL A 200 -0.61 12.35 14.13
C VAL A 200 -1.24 11.14 14.82
N PHE A 201 -1.30 11.15 16.16
CA PHE A 201 -1.92 10.08 16.94
C PHE A 201 -3.40 9.90 16.62
N ILE A 202 -4.17 10.99 16.55
CA ILE A 202 -5.60 10.94 16.20
C ILE A 202 -5.81 10.31 14.81
N VAL A 203 -5.02 10.74 13.82
CA VAL A 203 -5.09 10.19 12.46
C VAL A 203 -4.76 8.70 12.46
N LEU A 204 -3.70 8.30 13.15
CA LEU A 204 -3.29 6.90 13.27
C LEU A 204 -4.36 6.03 13.94
N VAL A 205 -4.97 6.50 15.02
CA VAL A 205 -6.07 5.80 15.69
C VAL A 205 -7.28 5.66 14.76
N GLY A 206 -7.60 6.70 13.98
CA GLY A 206 -8.67 6.65 12.99
C GLY A 206 -8.44 5.56 11.93
N VAL A 207 -7.25 5.54 11.33
CA VAL A 207 -6.87 4.51 10.36
C VAL A 207 -6.85 3.12 11.00
N LEU A 208 -6.25 2.97 12.18
CA LEU A 208 -6.19 1.70 12.90
C LEU A 208 -7.60 1.17 13.18
N THR A 209 -8.52 2.05 13.57
CA THR A 209 -9.93 1.68 13.78
C THR A 209 -10.56 1.13 12.51
N ILE A 210 -10.32 1.74 11.35
CA ILE A 210 -10.82 1.24 10.05
C ILE A 210 -10.25 -0.16 9.78
N VAL A 211 -8.95 -0.36 9.96
CA VAL A 211 -8.29 -1.66 9.75
C VAL A 211 -8.88 -2.73 10.68
N LEU A 212 -8.99 -2.45 11.99
CA LEU A 212 -9.55 -3.38 12.96
C LEU A 212 -11.02 -3.71 12.68
N ARG A 213 -11.82 -2.72 12.26
CA ARG A 213 -13.21 -2.93 11.83
C ARG A 213 -13.28 -3.81 10.58
N SER A 214 -12.39 -3.61 9.61
CA SER A 214 -12.29 -4.43 8.41
C SER A 214 -12.02 -5.91 8.76
N LEU A 215 -11.06 -6.16 9.65
CA LEU A 215 -10.75 -7.51 10.12
C LEU A 215 -11.91 -8.13 10.92
N LYS A 216 -12.60 -7.34 11.75
CA LYS A 216 -13.79 -7.80 12.46
C LYS A 216 -14.93 -8.17 11.50
N ILE A 217 -15.16 -7.39 10.44
CA ILE A 217 -16.13 -7.72 9.39
C ILE A 217 -15.76 -9.04 8.71
N ALA A 218 -14.47 -9.24 8.42
CA ALA A 218 -13.99 -10.49 7.81
C ALA A 218 -14.22 -11.71 8.71
N GLN A 219 -13.95 -11.60 10.00
CA GLN A 219 -14.15 -12.68 10.98
C GLN A 219 -15.61 -13.10 11.13
N LEU A 220 -16.54 -12.13 11.03
CA LEU A 220 -17.98 -12.38 11.11
C LEU A 220 -18.58 -12.82 9.76
N CYS A 221 -17.79 -12.84 8.69
CA CYS A 221 -18.28 -13.16 7.36
C CYS A 221 -18.36 -14.67 7.16
N VAL A 222 -19.56 -15.16 6.84
CA VAL A 222 -19.80 -16.58 6.53
C VAL A 222 -19.29 -16.93 5.12
N ASP A 223 -19.35 -15.98 4.19
CA ASP A 223 -18.86 -16.16 2.82
C ASP A 223 -17.33 -15.98 2.75
N PRO A 224 -16.56 -17.02 2.35
CA PRO A 224 -15.10 -16.92 2.26
C PRO A 224 -14.63 -15.79 1.34
N PHE A 225 -15.37 -15.53 0.26
CA PHE A 225 -15.01 -14.46 -0.68
C PHE A 225 -15.14 -13.08 -0.03
N GLY A 226 -16.28 -12.78 0.60
CA GLY A 226 -16.46 -11.56 1.39
C GLY A 226 -15.43 -11.41 2.51
N SER A 227 -15.08 -12.50 3.21
CA SER A 227 -14.05 -12.49 4.25
C SER A 227 -12.67 -12.07 3.71
N PHE A 228 -12.21 -12.69 2.62
CA PHE A 228 -10.92 -12.34 2.01
C PHE A 228 -10.88 -10.93 1.42
N ILE A 229 -11.98 -10.43 0.86
CA ILE A 229 -12.06 -9.04 0.41
C ILE A 229 -11.87 -8.10 1.61
N ALA A 230 -12.58 -8.36 2.71
CA ALA A 230 -12.51 -7.52 3.90
C ALA A 230 -11.10 -7.53 4.53
N ILE A 231 -10.42 -8.69 4.55
CA ILE A 231 -9.00 -8.77 4.93
C ILE A 231 -8.13 -7.94 3.99
N GLY A 232 -8.29 -8.13 2.68
CA GLY A 232 -7.51 -7.45 1.66
C GLY A 232 -7.60 -5.92 1.75
N ILE A 233 -8.81 -5.38 1.94
CA ILE A 233 -9.03 -3.93 2.08
C ILE A 233 -8.39 -3.40 3.37
N GLY A 234 -8.58 -4.10 4.50
CA GLY A 234 -7.95 -3.73 5.77
C GLY A 234 -6.44 -3.71 5.67
N CYS A 235 -5.83 -4.74 5.08
CA CYS A 235 -4.40 -4.81 4.84
C CYS A 235 -3.91 -3.73 3.87
N MET A 236 -4.66 -3.44 2.81
CA MET A 236 -4.32 -2.37 1.85
C MET A 236 -4.22 -1.01 2.54
N ILE A 237 -5.22 -0.64 3.34
CA ILE A 237 -5.23 0.64 4.08
C ILE A 237 -4.07 0.67 5.09
N GLY A 238 -3.91 -0.39 5.90
CA GLY A 238 -2.84 -0.46 6.89
C GLY A 238 -1.43 -0.40 6.28
N MET A 239 -1.18 -1.15 5.21
CA MET A 239 0.13 -1.14 4.53
C MET A 239 0.42 0.21 3.88
N GLN A 240 -0.56 0.86 3.25
CA GLN A 240 -0.37 2.20 2.69
C GLN A 240 0.03 3.21 3.76
N SER A 241 -0.64 3.18 4.92
CA SER A 241 -0.29 4.06 6.04
C SER A 241 1.11 3.79 6.60
N ILE A 242 1.50 2.51 6.75
CA ILE A 242 2.83 2.13 7.23
C ILE A 242 3.91 2.57 6.24
N VAL A 243 3.71 2.32 4.94
CA VAL A 243 4.69 2.67 3.89
C VAL A 243 4.84 4.19 3.76
N ASN A 244 3.73 4.94 3.82
CA ASN A 244 3.78 6.40 3.79
C ASN A 244 4.50 6.97 5.03
N LEU A 245 4.06 6.61 6.24
CA LEU A 245 4.68 7.11 7.48
C LEU A 245 6.14 6.67 7.62
N GLY A 246 6.45 5.42 7.24
CA GLY A 246 7.81 4.94 7.24
C GLY A 246 8.69 5.66 6.20
N GLY A 247 8.12 6.09 5.08
CA GLY A 247 8.82 6.93 4.11
C GLY A 247 9.22 8.28 4.68
N ILE A 248 8.28 9.02 5.26
CA ILE A 248 8.53 10.38 5.77
C ILE A 248 9.40 10.41 7.03
N THR A 249 9.45 9.29 7.78
CA THR A 249 10.29 9.12 8.98
C THR A 249 11.64 8.48 8.65
N GLY A 250 11.90 8.13 7.40
CA GLY A 250 13.17 7.51 6.98
C GLY A 250 13.34 6.04 7.40
N LEU A 251 12.27 5.34 7.77
CA LEU A 251 12.29 3.89 7.99
C LEU A 251 12.25 3.11 6.68
N PHE A 252 11.59 3.66 5.65
CA PHE A 252 11.48 3.07 4.32
C PHE A 252 11.85 4.09 3.24
N PRO A 253 12.20 3.63 2.01
CA PRO A 253 12.40 4.54 0.89
C PRO A 253 11.14 5.32 0.57
N LEU A 254 11.31 6.57 0.14
CA LEU A 254 10.22 7.39 -0.37
C LEU A 254 9.60 6.71 -1.59
N THR A 255 8.37 6.26 -1.45
CA THR A 255 7.65 5.48 -2.48
C THR A 255 6.66 6.32 -3.27
N GLY A 256 6.34 7.54 -2.81
CA GLY A 256 5.33 8.40 -3.43
C GLY A 256 3.90 7.89 -3.25
N THR A 257 3.65 7.05 -2.24
CA THR A 257 2.32 6.50 -1.96
C THR A 257 1.55 7.45 -1.06
N PRO A 258 0.33 7.87 -1.43
CA PRO A 258 -0.49 8.75 -0.60
C PRO A 258 -0.93 8.04 0.70
N PHE A 259 -1.06 8.81 1.77
CA PHE A 259 -1.67 8.36 3.02
C PHE A 259 -3.19 8.22 2.85
N PRO A 260 -3.80 7.09 3.26
CA PRO A 260 -5.23 6.86 3.09
C PRO A 260 -6.11 7.95 3.70
N PHE A 261 -7.10 8.42 2.95
CA PHE A 261 -8.12 9.41 3.34
C PHE A 261 -7.64 10.83 3.69
N VAL A 262 -6.34 11.04 3.90
CA VAL A 262 -5.79 12.35 4.30
C VAL A 262 -5.06 13.03 3.14
N SER A 263 -4.25 12.29 2.39
CA SER A 263 -3.50 12.84 1.27
C SER A 263 -4.39 13.31 0.12
N PHE A 264 -3.98 14.40 -0.51
CA PHE A 264 -4.55 14.85 -1.77
C PHE A 264 -4.08 13.94 -2.91
N GLY A 265 -4.86 12.89 -3.18
CA GLY A 265 -4.62 11.99 -4.30
C GLY A 265 -5.93 11.52 -4.89
N GLY A 266 -6.42 12.20 -5.93
CA GLY A 266 -7.78 11.98 -6.46
C GLY A 266 -8.11 10.51 -6.75
N SER A 267 -7.20 9.80 -7.44
CA SER A 267 -7.38 8.36 -7.71
C SER A 267 -7.34 7.50 -6.44
N SER A 268 -6.43 7.80 -5.52
CA SER A 268 -6.27 7.00 -4.29
C SER A 268 -7.44 7.20 -3.33
N LEU A 269 -7.89 8.45 -3.15
CA LEU A 269 -9.07 8.77 -2.36
C LEU A 269 -10.31 8.08 -2.92
N MET A 270 -10.54 8.16 -4.23
CA MET A 270 -11.66 7.49 -4.89
C MET A 270 -11.62 5.97 -4.69
N VAL A 271 -10.45 5.34 -4.87
CA VAL A 271 -10.26 3.90 -4.63
C VAL A 271 -10.52 3.54 -3.17
N ASN A 272 -10.02 4.32 -2.22
CA ASN A 272 -10.25 4.09 -0.79
C ASN A 272 -11.74 4.23 -0.42
N LEU A 273 -12.46 5.20 -0.99
CA LEU A 273 -13.91 5.35 -0.78
C LEU A 273 -14.70 4.18 -1.38
N ILE A 274 -14.34 3.71 -2.58
CA ILE A 274 -14.93 2.50 -3.19
C ILE A 274 -14.68 1.29 -2.28
N ALA A 275 -13.47 1.15 -1.73
CA ALA A 275 -13.11 0.07 -0.82
C ALA A 275 -13.99 0.06 0.44
N ILE A 276 -14.21 1.25 1.04
CA ILE A 276 -15.11 1.40 2.19
C ILE A 276 -16.55 1.04 1.81
N GLY A 277 -17.04 1.44 0.64
CA GLY A 277 -18.36 1.05 0.14
C GLY A 277 -18.53 -0.47 0.03
N ILE A 278 -17.50 -1.17 -0.48
CA ILE A 278 -17.48 -2.64 -0.54
C ILE A 278 -17.50 -3.25 0.87
N LEU A 279 -16.69 -2.73 1.81
CA LEU A 279 -16.67 -3.21 3.20
C LEU A 279 -18.04 -3.06 3.89
N LEU A 280 -18.68 -1.91 3.72
CA LEU A 280 -20.00 -1.64 4.29
C LEU A 280 -21.05 -2.59 3.70
N ASN A 281 -20.99 -2.85 2.39
CA ASN A 281 -21.87 -3.81 1.74
C ASN A 281 -21.71 -5.22 2.33
N ILE A 282 -20.48 -5.71 2.47
CA ILE A 282 -20.19 -7.01 3.12
C ILE A 282 -20.73 -7.03 4.56
N SER A 283 -20.52 -5.94 5.32
CA SER A 283 -20.99 -5.85 6.70
C SER A 283 -22.52 -5.94 6.81
N ILE A 284 -23.25 -5.33 5.88
CA ILE A 284 -24.73 -5.39 5.85
C ILE A 284 -25.18 -6.83 5.58
N PHE A 285 -24.61 -7.49 4.58
CA PHE A 285 -24.96 -8.88 4.26
C PHE A 285 -24.63 -9.86 5.39
N ASN A 286 -23.52 -9.65 6.10
CA ASN A 286 -23.18 -10.44 7.28
C ASN A 286 -24.26 -10.34 8.36
N LYS A 287 -24.75 -9.12 8.63
CA LYS A 287 -25.80 -8.88 9.63
C LYS A 287 -27.14 -9.51 9.24
N ILE A 288 -27.52 -9.43 7.96
CA ILE A 288 -28.75 -10.05 7.46
C ILE A 288 -28.70 -11.57 7.62
N LYS A 289 -27.59 -12.20 7.18
CA LYS A 289 -27.42 -13.65 7.34
C LYS A 289 -27.43 -14.07 8.80
N PHE A 290 -26.73 -13.36 9.68
CA PHE A 290 -26.69 -13.67 11.11
C PHE A 290 -28.08 -13.65 11.75
N ASN A 291 -28.96 -12.72 11.37
CA ASN A 291 -30.33 -12.68 11.87
C ASN A 291 -31.17 -13.87 11.36
N ASN A 292 -30.98 -14.28 10.11
CA ASN A 292 -31.74 -15.40 9.53
C ASN A 292 -31.38 -16.78 10.11
N TYR A 293 -30.20 -16.93 10.74
CA TYR A 293 -29.78 -18.18 11.39
C TYR A 293 -30.13 -18.26 12.89
N ASN A 294 -30.59 -17.15 13.49
CA ASN A 294 -30.93 -17.06 14.91
C ASN A 294 -32.46 -16.91 15.16
N ILE A 295 -33.26 -17.25 14.15
CA ILE A 295 -34.73 -17.38 14.21
C ILE A 295 -35.03 -18.85 13.91
#